data_AF-A0A971UXP6-F1
#
_entry.id   AF-A0A971UXP6-F1
#
_cell.length_a   1.000
_cell.length_b   1.000
_cell.length_c   1.000
_cell.angle_alpha   90.00
_cell.angle_beta   90.00
_cell.angle_gamma   90.00
#
_symmetry.space_group_name_H-M   'P 1'
#
loop_
_entity.id
_entity.type
_entity.pdbx_description
1 polymer ?
#
loop_
_entity_poly.entity_id
_entity_poly.type
_entity_poly.pdbx_seq_one_letter_code
_entity_poly.pdbx_strand_id
1 'polypeptide(L)'
;MEKVNDIPASPMDFILFPVWVHKKLSINITGLIFAFLFVGSYDLFFNKNLVKEGFFEGTPGLLILRLFLFLVFALLVGAIDVICTMLPISELAIMIGKRSEKYVSSGLPVILMKSYSVSHLLFIIPTAAFVYSGVNWNLVDMNSTPQIRLLFAVLVTLLSFMPFFQLGVIYRTISIRTRIQVFGKLILILSTYFWMNLSGSAVMFFVSIFQDILFKIN
;
A
#
# COMPACT_ATOMS: atom_id res chain seq x y z
N MET A 1 -22.30 11.07 19.01
CA MET A 1 -21.17 11.31 18.07
C MET A 1 -19.94 11.95 18.74
N GLU A 2 -20.01 12.38 20.00
CA GLU A 2 -18.95 13.17 20.66
C GLU A 2 -17.66 12.39 21.00
N LYS A 3 -17.74 11.12 21.40
CA LYS A 3 -16.55 10.31 21.77
C LYS A 3 -15.69 9.82 20.59
N VAL A 4 -15.87 10.35 19.38
CA VAL A 4 -14.94 10.13 18.26
C VAL A 4 -13.81 11.16 18.30
N ASN A 5 -13.98 12.26 19.04
CA ASN A 5 -12.99 13.32 19.18
C ASN A 5 -11.91 13.05 20.26
N ASP A 6 -12.11 12.05 21.12
CA ASP A 6 -11.26 11.82 22.30
C ASP A 6 -10.14 10.78 22.10
N ILE A 7 -9.67 10.55 20.87
CA ILE A 7 -8.45 9.73 20.71
C ILE A 7 -7.25 10.65 20.89
N PRO A 8 -6.53 10.57 22.02
CA PRO A 8 -5.39 11.45 22.28
C PRO A 8 -4.30 11.23 21.23
N ALA A 9 -3.55 12.29 20.96
CA ALA A 9 -2.35 12.19 20.14
C ALA A 9 -1.41 11.14 20.77
N SER A 10 -0.94 10.20 19.95
CA SER A 10 0.03 9.17 20.37
C SER A 10 1.38 9.47 19.75
N PRO A 11 2.50 9.16 20.42
CA PRO A 11 3.83 9.19 19.80
C PRO A 11 3.92 8.38 18.50
N MET A 12 3.08 7.34 18.38
CA MET A 12 3.01 6.51 17.17
C MET A 12 2.35 7.22 15.97
N ASP A 13 1.86 8.45 16.12
CA ASP A 13 1.24 9.25 15.05
C ASP A 13 2.22 9.60 13.92
N PHE A 14 3.53 9.60 14.19
CA PHE A 14 4.55 9.76 13.16
C PHE A 14 4.57 8.59 12.17
N ILE A 15 4.37 7.36 12.67
CA ILE A 15 4.45 6.13 11.87
C ILE A 15 3.07 5.73 11.33
N LEU A 16 2.04 5.84 12.16
CA LEU A 16 0.69 5.35 11.87
C LEU A 16 -0.22 6.42 11.28
N PHE A 17 0.32 7.58 10.93
CA PHE A 17 -0.38 8.83 10.65
C PHE A 17 -1.19 9.37 11.84
N PRO A 18 -1.38 10.70 11.92
CA PRO A 18 -2.17 11.30 12.99
C PRO A 18 -3.67 11.00 12.84
N VAL A 19 -4.40 11.00 13.96
CA VAL A 19 -5.84 10.63 14.02
C VAL A 19 -6.67 11.37 12.96
N TRP A 20 -6.36 12.65 12.71
CA TRP A 20 -7.10 13.49 11.79
C TRP A 20 -7.04 13.00 10.34
N VAL A 21 -5.97 12.32 9.91
CA VAL A 21 -5.86 11.74 8.57
C VAL A 21 -6.93 10.68 8.38
N HIS A 22 -7.02 9.72 9.30
CA HIS A 22 -8.02 8.65 9.27
C HIS A 22 -9.45 9.18 9.36
N LYS A 23 -9.67 10.29 10.08
CA LYS A 23 -10.97 10.98 10.18
C LYS A 23 -11.35 11.76 8.91
N LYS A 24 -10.38 12.26 8.15
CA LYS A 24 -10.61 12.99 6.89
C LYS A 24 -10.79 12.08 5.68
N LEU A 25 -10.52 10.77 5.80
CA LEU A 25 -10.80 9.81 4.73
C LEU A 25 -12.30 9.85 4.35
N SER A 26 -12.57 10.30 3.13
CA SER A 26 -13.93 10.53 2.64
C SER A 26 -14.58 9.24 2.15
N ILE A 27 -15.92 9.22 2.13
CA ILE A 27 -16.72 8.11 1.60
C ILE A 27 -16.86 8.20 0.06
N ASN A 28 -16.52 9.35 -0.54
CA ASN A 28 -16.67 9.58 -1.98
C ASN A 28 -15.86 8.61 -2.83
N ILE A 29 -16.54 7.88 -3.72
CA ILE A 29 -15.94 6.90 -4.62
C ILE A 29 -14.99 7.56 -5.63
N THR A 30 -15.26 8.79 -6.06
CA THR A 30 -14.42 9.52 -7.04
C THR A 30 -12.97 9.65 -6.59
N GLY A 31 -12.72 9.77 -5.28
CA GLY A 31 -11.37 9.82 -4.72
C GLY A 31 -10.60 8.51 -4.83
N LEU A 32 -11.26 7.38 -5.14
CA LEU A 32 -10.59 6.11 -5.35
C LEU A 32 -9.80 6.06 -6.66
N ILE A 33 -10.18 6.84 -7.68
CA ILE A 33 -9.43 6.87 -8.95
C ILE A 33 -7.98 7.30 -8.69
N PHE A 34 -7.80 8.37 -7.91
CA PHE A 34 -6.46 8.83 -7.49
C PHE A 34 -5.75 7.82 -6.59
N ALA A 35 -6.50 7.14 -5.73
CA ALA A 35 -5.95 6.14 -4.83
C ALA A 35 -5.41 4.92 -5.62
N PHE A 36 -6.18 4.43 -6.60
CA PHE A 36 -5.79 3.36 -7.51
C PHE A 36 -4.58 3.77 -8.35
N LEU A 37 -4.64 4.94 -8.98
CA LEU A 37 -3.52 5.43 -9.77
C LEU A 37 -2.25 5.54 -8.93
N PHE A 38 -2.34 6.00 -7.69
CA PHE A 38 -1.21 6.11 -6.78
C PHE A 38 -0.61 4.74 -6.43
N VAL A 39 -1.44 3.78 -5.99
CA VAL A 39 -0.98 2.44 -5.60
C VAL A 39 -0.39 1.69 -6.80
N GLY A 40 -1.09 1.64 -7.92
CA GLY A 40 -0.56 0.92 -9.07
C GLY A 40 0.63 1.63 -9.73
N SER A 41 0.75 2.95 -9.61
CA SER A 41 1.99 3.64 -9.98
C SER A 41 3.12 3.23 -9.05
N TYR A 42 2.88 3.13 -7.74
CA TYR A 42 3.87 2.62 -6.79
C TYR A 42 4.30 1.19 -7.17
N ASP A 43 3.35 0.28 -7.40
CA ASP A 43 3.65 -1.12 -7.72
C ASP A 43 4.44 -1.26 -9.04
N LEU A 44 4.00 -0.58 -10.10
CA LEU A 44 4.68 -0.65 -11.40
C LEU A 44 6.03 0.08 -11.38
N PHE A 45 6.14 1.21 -10.68
CA PHE A 45 7.36 2.02 -10.66
C PHE A 45 8.46 1.41 -9.80
N PHE A 46 8.11 0.71 -8.73
CA PHE A 46 9.07 0.13 -7.80
C PHE A 46 9.33 -1.37 -7.99
N ASN A 47 8.55 -2.10 -8.78
CA ASN A 47 8.82 -3.53 -9.00
C ASN A 47 10.13 -3.78 -9.77
N LYS A 48 10.45 -2.95 -10.77
CA LYS A 48 11.72 -2.96 -11.50
C LYS A 48 12.24 -1.54 -11.61
N ASN A 49 13.56 -1.40 -11.76
CA ASN A 49 14.15 -0.08 -11.98
C ASN A 49 13.87 0.37 -13.41
N LEU A 50 12.82 1.19 -13.61
CA LEU A 50 12.37 1.62 -14.93
C LEU A 50 13.46 2.31 -15.75
N VAL A 51 14.39 3.00 -15.08
CA VAL A 51 15.51 3.69 -15.74
C VAL A 51 16.49 2.67 -16.31
N LYS A 52 16.83 1.63 -15.54
CA LYS A 52 17.73 0.55 -16.00
C LYS A 52 17.09 -0.32 -17.09
N GLU A 53 15.77 -0.47 -17.07
CA GLU A 53 15.01 -1.22 -18.09
C GLU A 53 14.74 -0.40 -19.36
N GLY A 54 15.32 0.79 -19.51
CA GLY A 54 15.21 1.60 -20.73
C GLY A 54 13.81 2.18 -20.99
N PHE A 55 12.98 2.33 -19.94
CA PHE A 55 11.61 2.86 -20.08
C PHE A 55 11.59 4.23 -20.77
N PHE A 56 12.57 5.08 -20.42
CA PHE A 56 12.72 6.45 -20.90
C PHE A 56 13.58 6.58 -22.17
N GLU A 57 13.92 5.46 -22.82
CA GLU A 57 14.67 5.45 -24.07
C GLU A 57 13.74 5.37 -25.30
N GLY A 58 14.19 5.88 -26.44
CA GLY A 58 13.48 5.79 -27.73
C GLY A 58 12.98 7.12 -28.29
N THR A 59 12.06 7.06 -29.26
CA THR A 59 11.51 8.25 -29.92
C THR A 59 10.45 8.93 -29.07
N PRO A 60 10.18 10.24 -29.23
CA PRO A 60 9.15 10.95 -28.47
C PRO A 60 7.76 10.29 -28.57
N GLY A 61 7.40 9.74 -29.74
CA GLY A 61 6.13 9.03 -29.93
C GLY A 61 6.04 7.75 -29.10
N LEU A 62 7.13 6.96 -29.06
CA LEU A 62 7.22 5.76 -28.25
C LEU A 62 7.13 6.08 -26.75
N LEU A 63 7.80 7.15 -26.31
CA LEU A 63 7.75 7.61 -24.92
C LEU A 63 6.33 8.02 -24.50
N ILE A 64 5.62 8.76 -25.35
CA ILE A 64 4.23 9.15 -25.09
C ILE A 64 3.34 7.90 -24.98
N LEU A 65 3.51 6.93 -25.87
CA LEU A 65 2.77 5.66 -25.83
C LEU A 65 3.06 4.89 -24.54
N ARG A 66 4.33 4.74 -24.15
CA ARG A 66 4.75 4.07 -22.91
C ARG A 66 4.19 4.76 -21.67
N LEU A 67 4.23 6.09 -21.61
CA LEU A 67 3.64 6.86 -20.51
C LEU A 67 2.12 6.68 -20.44
N PHE A 68 1.44 6.72 -21.57
CA PHE A 68 -0.01 6.49 -21.62
C PHE A 68 -0.37 5.08 -21.13
N LEU A 69 0.30 4.05 -21.65
CA LEU A 69 0.10 2.67 -21.22
C LEU A 69 0.46 2.47 -19.75
N PHE A 70 1.52 3.12 -19.26
CA PHE A 70 1.90 3.08 -17.85
C PHE A 70 0.77 3.60 -16.97
N LEU A 71 0.14 4.73 -17.32
CA LEU A 71 -0.98 5.28 -16.54
C LEU A 71 -2.20 4.35 -16.57
N VAL A 72 -2.51 3.74 -17.72
CA VAL A 72 -3.62 2.78 -17.84
C VAL A 72 -3.35 1.54 -16.99
N PHE A 73 -2.16 0.94 -17.11
CA PHE A 73 -1.78 -0.23 -16.33
C PHE A 73 -1.68 0.09 -14.84
N ALA A 74 -1.18 1.26 -14.45
CA ALA A 74 -1.15 1.71 -13.07
C ALA A 74 -2.57 1.80 -12.50
N LEU A 75 -3.53 2.34 -13.25
CA LEU A 75 -4.91 2.37 -12.80
C LEU A 75 -5.50 0.96 -12.61
N LEU A 76 -5.22 0.04 -13.54
CA LEU A 76 -5.69 -1.34 -13.46
C LEU A 76 -5.06 -2.10 -12.28
N VAL A 77 -3.74 -2.05 -12.13
CA VAL A 77 -3.02 -2.70 -11.02
C VAL A 77 -3.52 -2.17 -9.69
N GLY A 78 -3.57 -0.85 -9.53
CA GLY A 78 -4.00 -0.26 -8.27
C GLY A 78 -5.47 -0.53 -7.97
N ALA A 79 -6.34 -0.64 -8.97
CA ALA A 79 -7.71 -1.07 -8.77
C ALA A 79 -7.76 -2.54 -8.30
N ILE A 80 -7.03 -3.44 -8.97
CA ILE A 80 -6.94 -4.85 -8.59
C ILE A 80 -6.43 -4.97 -7.16
N ASP A 81 -5.30 -4.34 -6.83
CA ASP A 81 -4.73 -4.43 -5.49
C ASP A 81 -5.68 -3.86 -4.44
N VAL A 82 -6.06 -2.59 -4.55
CA VAL A 82 -6.83 -1.92 -3.51
C VAL A 82 -8.20 -2.57 -3.30
N ILE A 83 -8.89 -2.97 -4.39
CA ILE A 83 -10.20 -3.61 -4.28
C ILE A 83 -10.07 -5.03 -3.74
N CYS A 84 -9.23 -5.87 -4.35
CA CYS A 84 -9.08 -7.27 -3.92
C CYS A 84 -8.55 -7.36 -2.50
N THR A 85 -7.67 -6.44 -2.09
CA THR A 85 -7.06 -6.45 -0.75
C THR A 85 -8.02 -5.92 0.33
N MET A 86 -8.73 -4.81 0.11
CA MET A 86 -9.53 -4.17 1.18
C MET A 86 -11.03 -4.45 1.16
N LEU A 87 -11.63 -4.80 0.02
CA LEU A 87 -13.06 -5.07 -0.05
C LEU A 87 -13.46 -6.24 0.88
N PRO A 88 -12.80 -7.42 0.85
CA PRO A 88 -13.19 -8.55 1.70
C PRO A 88 -13.05 -8.24 3.20
N ILE A 89 -12.00 -7.51 3.57
CA ILE A 89 -11.75 -7.07 4.96
C ILE A 89 -12.84 -6.10 5.43
N SER A 90 -13.28 -5.19 4.56
CA SER A 90 -14.35 -4.26 4.89
C SER A 90 -15.70 -4.96 5.09
N GLU A 91 -16.00 -5.97 4.26
CA GLU A 91 -17.21 -6.78 4.41
C GLU A 91 -17.16 -7.64 5.68
N LEU A 92 -15.99 -8.22 5.99
CA LEU A 92 -15.76 -8.94 7.24
C LEU A 92 -15.99 -8.03 8.46
N ALA A 93 -15.49 -6.79 8.42
CA ALA A 93 -15.72 -5.82 9.49
C ALA A 93 -17.20 -5.44 9.64
N ILE A 94 -17.92 -5.27 8.54
CA ILE A 94 -19.37 -5.03 8.54
C ILE A 94 -20.10 -6.23 9.14
N MET A 95 -19.73 -7.46 8.76
CA MET A 95 -20.33 -8.69 9.28
C MET A 95 -20.13 -8.83 10.79
N ILE A 96 -18.90 -8.64 11.27
CA ILE A 96 -18.58 -8.67 12.71
C ILE A 96 -19.35 -7.58 13.45
N GLY A 97 -19.39 -6.36 12.91
CA GLY A 97 -20.14 -5.25 13.49
C GLY A 97 -21.64 -5.56 13.63
N LYS A 98 -22.26 -6.08 12.57
CA LYS A 98 -23.68 -6.48 12.58
C LYS A 98 -23.95 -7.57 13.62
N ARG A 99 -23.13 -8.63 13.67
CA ARG A 99 -23.31 -9.75 14.62
C ARG A 99 -23.05 -9.37 16.07
N SER A 100 -22.23 -8.36 16.31
CA SER A 100 -21.91 -7.88 17.67
C SER A 100 -22.71 -6.64 18.08
N GLU A 101 -23.68 -6.22 17.26
CA GLU A 101 -24.49 -5.00 17.45
C GLU A 101 -23.62 -3.76 17.68
N LYS A 102 -22.45 -3.70 17.01
CA LYS A 102 -21.52 -2.58 17.10
C LYS A 102 -21.59 -1.71 15.86
N TYR A 103 -21.46 -0.41 16.10
CA TYR A 103 -21.41 0.59 15.04
C TYR A 103 -20.26 0.34 14.06
N VAL A 104 -20.58 0.41 12.77
CA VAL A 104 -19.65 0.42 11.65
C VAL A 104 -20.08 1.54 10.69
N SER A 105 -19.13 2.38 10.27
CA SER A 105 -19.40 3.44 9.29
C SER A 105 -19.96 2.88 7.98
N SER A 106 -21.01 3.51 7.43
CA SER A 106 -21.68 3.07 6.19
C SER A 106 -20.75 3.04 4.97
N GLY A 107 -19.75 3.92 4.93
CA GLY A 107 -18.73 3.97 3.87
C GLY A 107 -17.44 3.21 4.18
N LEU A 108 -17.45 2.23 5.10
CA LEU A 108 -16.22 1.53 5.52
C LEU A 108 -15.40 0.95 4.34
N PRO A 109 -15.99 0.34 3.29
CA PRO A 109 -15.22 -0.20 2.17
C PRO A 109 -14.33 0.85 1.50
N VAL A 110 -14.92 1.98 1.10
CA VAL A 110 -14.19 3.07 0.46
C VAL A 110 -13.15 3.67 1.40
N ILE A 111 -13.46 3.79 2.70
CA ILE A 111 -12.52 4.33 3.69
C ILE A 111 -11.31 3.41 3.86
N LEU A 112 -11.51 2.08 3.94
CA LEU A 112 -10.42 1.13 4.08
C LEU A 112 -9.55 1.05 2.83
N MET A 113 -10.16 1.06 1.64
CA MET A 113 -9.43 1.16 0.37
C MET A 113 -8.50 2.39 0.33
N LYS A 114 -9.01 3.56 0.75
CA LYS A 114 -8.18 4.77 0.83
C LYS A 114 -7.13 4.70 1.93
N SER A 115 -7.46 4.13 3.08
CA SER A 115 -6.50 3.95 4.18
C SER A 115 -5.33 3.06 3.75
N TYR A 116 -5.62 1.97 3.06
CA TYR A 116 -4.62 1.09 2.46
C TYR A 116 -3.80 1.84 1.41
N SER A 117 -4.44 2.60 0.53
CA SER A 117 -3.72 3.41 -0.45
C SER A 117 -2.77 4.42 0.21
N VAL A 118 -3.24 5.18 1.20
CA VAL A 118 -2.42 6.15 1.96
C VAL A 118 -1.25 5.48 2.67
N SER A 119 -1.40 4.24 3.15
CA SER A 119 -0.30 3.52 3.79
C SER A 119 0.91 3.29 2.87
N HIS A 120 0.73 3.26 1.55
CA HIS A 120 1.83 3.12 0.58
C HIS A 120 2.82 4.30 0.65
N LEU A 121 2.42 5.46 1.17
CA LEU A 121 3.33 6.59 1.39
C LEU A 121 4.51 6.21 2.29
N LEU A 122 4.30 5.30 3.26
CA LEU A 122 5.35 4.83 4.16
C LEU A 122 6.43 4.04 3.42
N PHE A 123 6.08 3.43 2.29
CA PHE A 123 6.95 2.55 1.53
C PHE A 123 7.77 3.29 0.47
N ILE A 124 7.37 4.51 0.06
CA ILE A 124 8.03 5.24 -1.03
C ILE A 124 9.53 5.39 -0.78
N ILE A 125 9.93 5.92 0.37
CA ILE A 125 11.34 6.22 0.64
C ILE A 125 12.17 4.93 0.76
N PRO A 126 11.78 3.93 1.60
CA PRO A 126 12.52 2.68 1.71
C PRO A 126 12.66 1.95 0.36
N THR A 127 11.57 1.86 -0.40
CA THR A 127 11.56 1.13 -1.66
C THR A 127 12.32 1.89 -2.75
N ALA A 128 12.27 3.23 -2.77
CA ALA A 128 13.11 4.03 -3.66
C ALA A 128 14.60 3.84 -3.37
N ALA A 129 14.99 3.85 -2.09
CA ALA A 129 16.36 3.58 -1.69
C ALA A 129 16.81 2.17 -2.08
N PHE A 130 15.91 1.18 -2.04
CA PHE A 130 16.23 -0.17 -2.49
C PHE A 130 16.40 -0.27 -4.01
N VAL A 131 15.43 0.23 -4.77
CA VAL A 131 15.32 0.00 -6.22
C VAL A 131 16.20 0.96 -7.03
N TYR A 132 16.32 2.22 -6.59
CA TYR A 132 16.90 3.32 -7.36
C TYR A 132 18.23 3.87 -6.82
N SER A 133 18.78 3.34 -5.72
CA SER A 133 20.08 3.80 -5.19
C SER A 133 21.28 3.48 -6.08
N GLY A 134 21.11 2.68 -7.13
CA GLY A 134 22.20 2.21 -7.98
C GLY A 134 23.01 1.06 -7.37
N VAL A 135 22.84 0.77 -6.08
CA VAL A 135 23.47 -0.36 -5.39
C VAL A 135 22.81 -1.66 -5.79
N ASN A 136 23.60 -2.67 -6.14
CA ASN A 136 23.08 -4.02 -6.34
C ASN A 136 23.05 -4.75 -4.99
N TRP A 137 21.95 -4.59 -4.26
CA TRP A 137 21.77 -5.17 -2.92
C TRP A 137 21.91 -6.70 -2.86
N ASN A 138 21.69 -7.39 -3.99
CA ASN A 138 21.85 -8.85 -4.08
C ASN A 138 23.31 -9.32 -4.01
N LEU A 139 24.27 -8.41 -4.19
CA LEU A 139 25.70 -8.69 -4.11
C LEU A 139 26.31 -8.28 -2.76
N VAL A 140 25.50 -7.75 -1.83
CA VAL A 140 26.00 -7.35 -0.51
C VAL A 140 26.21 -8.60 0.34
N ASP A 141 27.46 -8.79 0.76
CA ASP A 141 27.92 -9.97 1.50
C ASP A 141 28.87 -9.57 2.65
N MET A 142 29.54 -10.56 3.26
CA MET A 142 30.48 -10.33 4.36
C MET A 142 31.73 -9.55 3.94
N ASN A 143 32.10 -9.58 2.65
CA ASN A 143 33.27 -8.92 2.09
C ASN A 143 33.00 -7.45 1.70
N SER A 144 31.74 -7.07 1.61
CA SER A 144 31.32 -5.69 1.35
C SER A 144 31.78 -4.74 2.47
N THR A 145 31.95 -3.46 2.14
CA THR A 145 32.41 -2.46 3.12
C THR A 145 31.45 -2.37 4.31
N PRO A 146 31.95 -2.14 5.54
CA PRO A 146 31.09 -2.08 6.73
C PRO A 146 29.92 -1.12 6.61
N GLN A 147 30.11 0.03 5.94
CA GLN A 147 29.07 1.03 5.71
C GLN A 147 27.95 0.49 4.82
N ILE A 148 28.28 -0.22 3.73
CA ILE A 148 27.29 -0.81 2.82
C ILE A 148 26.51 -1.91 3.53
N ARG A 149 27.18 -2.77 4.31
CA ARG A 149 26.51 -3.82 5.08
C ARG A 149 25.57 -3.25 6.14
N LEU A 150 25.98 -2.18 6.83
CA LEU A 150 25.13 -1.49 7.81
C LEU A 150 23.89 -0.90 7.13
N LEU A 151 24.07 -0.22 5.99
CA LEU A 151 22.96 0.36 5.24
C LEU A 151 22.00 -0.73 4.73
N PHE A 152 22.53 -1.83 4.20
CA PHE A 152 21.74 -2.99 3.79
C PHE A 152 20.95 -3.57 4.96
N ALA A 153 21.58 -3.79 6.12
CA ALA A 153 20.91 -4.33 7.30
C ALA A 153 19.77 -3.42 7.78
N VAL A 154 19.99 -2.11 7.85
CA VAL A 154 18.97 -1.13 8.22
C VAL A 154 17.81 -1.17 7.22
N LEU A 155 18.12 -1.15 5.92
CA LEU A 155 17.12 -1.08 4.87
C LEU A 155 16.29 -2.36 4.78
N VAL A 156 16.91 -3.55 4.82
CA VAL A 156 16.19 -4.84 4.80
C VAL A 156 15.33 -5.01 6.04
N THR A 157 15.85 -4.61 7.22
CA THR A 157 15.05 -4.59 8.45
C THR A 157 13.84 -3.69 8.28
N LEU A 158 14.04 -2.45 7.82
CA LEU A 158 12.96 -1.50 7.62
C LEU A 158 11.89 -2.03 6.66
N LEU A 159 12.29 -2.56 5.50
CA LEU A 159 11.39 -3.16 4.50
C LEU A 159 10.61 -4.36 5.06
N SER A 160 11.26 -5.21 5.84
CA SER A 160 10.62 -6.37 6.48
C SER A 160 9.56 -5.96 7.52
N PHE A 161 9.70 -4.78 8.11
CA PHE A 161 8.72 -4.25 9.08
C PHE A 161 7.58 -3.46 8.43
N MET A 162 7.71 -3.04 7.16
CA MET A 162 6.71 -2.21 6.50
C MET A 162 5.28 -2.80 6.46
N PRO A 163 5.08 -4.11 6.21
CA PRO A 163 3.74 -4.70 6.26
C PRO A 163 3.05 -4.49 7.61
N PHE A 164 3.80 -4.51 8.72
CA PHE A 164 3.24 -4.28 10.05
C PHE A 164 2.86 -2.81 10.28
N PHE A 165 3.59 -1.85 9.72
CA PHE A 165 3.19 -0.45 9.76
C PHE A 165 1.90 -0.22 8.97
N GLN A 166 1.77 -0.83 7.80
CA GLN A 166 0.54 -0.82 7.01
C GLN A 166 -0.64 -1.42 7.78
N LEU A 167 -0.46 -2.57 8.44
CA LEU A 167 -1.47 -3.14 9.34
C LEU A 167 -1.83 -2.19 10.48
N GLY A 168 -0.84 -1.49 11.06
CA GLY A 168 -1.07 -0.48 12.10
C GLY A 168 -1.95 0.68 11.62
N VAL A 169 -1.71 1.19 10.41
CA VAL A 169 -2.54 2.23 9.78
C VAL A 169 -3.99 1.72 9.59
N ILE A 170 -4.15 0.50 9.09
CA ILE A 170 -5.47 -0.13 8.90
C ILE A 170 -6.18 -0.32 10.24
N TYR A 171 -5.48 -0.84 11.26
CA TYR A 171 -6.01 -1.00 12.62
C TYR A 171 -6.50 0.31 13.21
N ARG A 172 -5.75 1.39 13.01
CA ARG A 172 -6.13 2.72 13.47
C ARG A 172 -7.38 3.22 12.74
N THR A 173 -7.47 3.03 11.43
CA THR A 173 -8.69 3.35 10.66
C THR A 173 -9.89 2.57 11.16
N ILE A 174 -9.78 1.24 11.33
CA ILE A 174 -10.87 0.40 11.88
C ILE A 174 -11.27 0.90 13.27
N SER A 175 -10.30 1.22 14.12
CA SER A 175 -10.55 1.69 15.48
C SER A 175 -11.27 3.03 15.56
N ILE A 176 -11.03 3.92 14.60
CA ILE A 176 -11.68 5.23 14.52
C ILE A 176 -13.08 5.11 13.89
N ARG A 177 -13.23 4.24 12.89
CA ARG A 177 -14.45 4.15 12.05
C ARG A 177 -15.46 3.11 12.53
N THR A 178 -15.11 2.33 13.54
CA THR A 178 -15.97 1.29 14.10
C THR A 178 -15.94 1.31 15.63
N ARG A 179 -16.96 0.71 16.25
CA ARG A 179 -17.01 0.44 17.71
C ARG A 179 -16.87 -1.05 18.03
N ILE A 180 -16.26 -1.81 17.11
CA ILE A 180 -15.97 -3.23 17.31
C ILE A 180 -15.04 -3.39 18.52
N GLN A 181 -15.26 -4.43 19.33
CA GLN A 181 -14.45 -4.72 20.50
C GLN A 181 -13.03 -5.17 20.12
N VAL A 182 -12.11 -5.13 21.07
CA VAL A 182 -10.68 -5.46 20.85
C VAL A 182 -10.51 -6.83 20.19
N PHE A 183 -11.24 -7.85 20.65
CA PHE A 183 -11.18 -9.19 20.05
C PHE A 183 -11.60 -9.21 18.57
N GLY A 184 -12.69 -8.52 18.22
CA GLY A 184 -13.12 -8.41 16.82
C GLY A 184 -12.11 -7.65 15.95
N LYS A 185 -11.44 -6.64 16.50
CA LYS A 185 -10.36 -5.92 15.80
C LYS A 185 -9.12 -6.81 15.61
N LEU A 186 -8.78 -7.64 16.59
CA LEU A 186 -7.69 -8.62 16.48
C LEU A 186 -7.95 -9.59 15.32
N ILE A 187 -9.16 -10.14 15.24
CA ILE A 187 -9.59 -11.00 14.12
C ILE A 187 -9.41 -10.26 12.79
N LEU A 188 -9.88 -9.02 12.69
CA LEU A 188 -9.76 -8.24 11.47
C LEU A 188 -8.30 -8.02 11.04
N ILE A 189 -7.39 -7.75 11.97
CA ILE A 189 -5.97 -7.55 11.63
C ILE A 189 -5.29 -8.85 11.23
N LEU A 190 -5.59 -9.97 11.91
CA LEU A 190 -5.07 -11.27 11.51
C LEU A 190 -5.59 -11.69 10.13
N SER A 191 -6.88 -11.49 9.86
CA SER A 191 -7.47 -11.71 8.54
C SER A 191 -6.85 -10.79 7.49
N THR A 192 -6.61 -9.52 7.82
CA THR A 192 -5.95 -8.57 6.91
C THR A 192 -4.55 -9.03 6.56
N TYR A 193 -3.74 -9.42 7.55
CA TYR A 193 -2.39 -9.93 7.32
C TYR A 193 -2.39 -11.17 6.41
N PHE A 194 -3.24 -12.15 6.73
CA PHE A 194 -3.35 -13.36 5.91
C PHE A 194 -3.79 -13.03 4.48
N TRP A 195 -4.80 -12.18 4.34
CA TRP A 195 -5.35 -11.82 3.04
C TRP A 195 -4.37 -11.03 2.18
N MET A 196 -3.63 -10.08 2.76
CA MET A 196 -2.59 -9.31 2.05
C MET A 196 -1.50 -10.20 1.48
N ASN A 197 -1.12 -11.30 2.15
CA ASN A 197 -0.14 -12.24 1.60
C ASN A 197 -0.67 -12.98 0.36
N LEU A 198 -1.95 -13.36 0.38
CA LEU A 198 -2.61 -14.01 -0.76
C LEU A 198 -2.82 -13.03 -1.92
N SER A 199 -3.42 -11.86 -1.64
CA SER A 199 -3.71 -10.86 -2.67
C SER A 199 -2.42 -10.28 -3.25
N GLY A 200 -1.40 -10.02 -2.43
CA GLY A 200 -0.11 -9.51 -2.88
C GLY A 200 0.54 -10.41 -3.92
N SER A 201 0.47 -11.74 -3.74
CA SER A 201 1.00 -12.68 -4.74
C SER A 201 0.29 -12.57 -6.09
N ALA A 202 -1.04 -12.39 -6.08
CA ALA A 202 -1.82 -12.18 -7.29
C ALA A 202 -1.55 -10.82 -7.95
N VAL A 203 -1.38 -9.76 -7.15
CA VAL A 203 -1.02 -8.42 -7.64
C VAL A 203 0.33 -8.46 -8.36
N MET A 204 1.33 -9.12 -7.77
CA MET A 204 2.67 -9.26 -8.38
C MET A 204 2.63 -9.98 -9.73
N PHE A 205 1.72 -10.93 -9.91
CA PHE A 205 1.51 -11.57 -11.21
C PHE A 205 1.05 -10.56 -12.26
N PHE A 206 0.03 -9.74 -11.97
CA PHE A 206 -0.42 -8.69 -12.91
C PHE A 206 0.64 -7.62 -13.17
N VAL A 207 1.36 -7.19 -12.14
CA VAL A 207 2.48 -6.25 -12.24
C VAL A 207 3.53 -6.78 -13.21
N SER A 208 3.92 -8.05 -13.08
CA SER A 208 4.92 -8.66 -13.96
C SER A 208 4.47 -8.69 -15.42
N ILE A 209 3.22 -9.08 -15.69
CA ILE A 209 2.65 -9.11 -17.04
C ILE A 209 2.65 -7.73 -17.66
N PHE A 210 2.16 -6.71 -16.95
CA PHE A 210 2.05 -5.37 -17.52
C PHE A 210 3.41 -4.71 -17.73
N GLN A 211 4.37 -4.94 -16.84
CA GLN A 211 5.74 -4.49 -17.07
C GLN A 211 6.39 -5.16 -18.29
N ASP A 212 6.20 -6.48 -18.45
CA ASP A 212 6.73 -7.18 -19.62
C ASP A 212 6.11 -6.65 -20.92
N ILE A 213 4.83 -6.28 -20.90
CA ILE A 213 4.19 -5.60 -22.04
C ILE A 213 4.85 -4.23 -22.27
N LEU A 214 5.00 -3.40 -21.23
CA LEU A 214 5.58 -2.05 -21.36
C LEU A 214 6.99 -2.07 -21.95
N PHE A 215 7.82 -3.02 -21.55
CA PHE A 215 9.21 -3.10 -22.01
C PHE A 215 9.39 -3.79 -23.36
N LYS A 216 8.45 -4.64 -23.79
CA LYS A 216 8.50 -5.28 -25.12
C LYS A 216 8.03 -4.39 -26.25
N ILE A 217 7.43 -3.23 -25.95
CA ILE A 217 7.03 -2.25 -26.97
C ILE A 217 8.28 -1.49 -27.40
N ASN A 218 8.78 -1.85 -28.59
CA ASN A 218 9.88 -1.19 -29.30
C ASN A 218 9.35 -0.31 -30.43
#